data_AF-A0A2S5DDM0-F1
#
_entry.id   AF-A0A2S5DDM0-F1
#
_cell.length_a   1.000
_cell.length_b   1.000
_cell.length_c   1.000
_cell.angle_alpha   90.00
_cell.angle_beta   90.00
_cell.angle_gamma   90.00
#
_symmetry.space_group_name_H-M   'P 1'
#
loop_
_entity.id
_entity.type
_entity.pdbx_description
1 polymer ?
#
loop_
_entity_poly.entity_id
_entity_poly.type
_entity_poly.pdbx_seq_one_letter_code
_entity_poly.pdbx_strand_id
1 'polypeptide(L)'
;MKQQTGLTLLEMMISLMVLAVGVLGLLRLQTELLHSQIAASDYNTATNLAQAVLEQRHSGALHDCASSAYTAMSAAGGGPARFRFRCRSHETGDIMTVEMSWTDSQGDANTLSLSAPIALTAPASPPPK
;
A
#
# COMPACT_ATOMS: atom_id res chain seq x y z
N MET A 1 -62.60 -11.60 14.89
CA MET A 1 -62.29 -10.17 14.65
C MET A 1 -60.78 -10.01 14.70
N LYS A 2 -60.16 -9.50 13.63
CA LYS A 2 -58.71 -9.42 13.46
C LYS A 2 -58.28 -8.01 13.90
N GLN A 3 -57.56 -7.89 15.01
CA GLN A 3 -57.09 -6.61 15.56
C GLN A 3 -56.04 -6.03 14.60
N GLN A 4 -56.31 -4.86 14.04
CA GLN A 4 -55.32 -4.10 13.27
C GLN A 4 -54.54 -3.23 14.25
N THR A 5 -53.37 -3.72 14.69
CA THR A 5 -52.41 -2.92 15.45
C THR A 5 -51.65 -2.02 14.48
N GLY A 6 -52.03 -0.74 14.44
CA GLY A 6 -51.30 0.29 13.69
C GLY A 6 -49.99 0.65 14.39
N LEU A 7 -48.95 0.95 13.60
CA LEU A 7 -47.65 1.41 14.08
C LEU A 7 -47.83 2.76 14.79
N THR A 8 -47.42 2.86 16.05
CA THR A 8 -47.58 4.12 16.80
C THR A 8 -46.55 5.16 16.35
N LEU A 9 -46.89 6.45 16.39
CA LEU A 9 -45.98 7.54 16.00
C LEU A 9 -44.68 7.52 16.84
N LEU A 10 -44.81 7.15 18.11
CA LEU A 10 -43.69 6.99 19.04
C LEU A 10 -42.78 5.82 18.66
N GLU A 11 -43.34 4.69 18.24
CA GLU A 11 -42.58 3.52 17.79
C GLU A 11 -41.78 3.79 16.52
N MET A 12 -42.33 4.58 15.59
CA MET A 12 -41.60 5.07 14.41
C MET A 12 -40.43 5.97 14.81
N MET A 13 -40.63 6.88 15.76
CA MET A 13 -39.56 7.77 16.25
C MET A 13 -38.43 6.98 16.92
N ILE A 14 -38.77 5.98 17.75
CA ILE A 14 -37.78 5.11 18.39
C ILE A 14 -37.06 4.26 17.32
N SER A 15 -37.78 3.74 16.33
CA SER A 15 -37.19 2.95 15.23
C SER A 15 -36.18 3.77 14.43
N LEU A 16 -36.50 5.02 14.09
CA LEU A 16 -35.58 5.93 13.40
C LEU A 16 -34.36 6.29 14.24
N MET A 17 -34.54 6.49 15.55
CA MET A 17 -33.44 6.75 16.48
C MET A 17 -32.48 5.54 16.58
N VAL A 18 -33.02 4.34 16.78
CA VAL A 18 -32.22 3.10 16.84
C VAL A 18 -31.52 2.84 15.50
N LEU A 19 -32.20 3.06 14.37
CA LEU A 19 -31.62 2.96 13.03
C LEU A 19 -30.44 3.94 12.86
N ALA A 20 -30.61 5.20 13.27
CA ALA A 20 -29.55 6.21 13.15
C ALA A 20 -28.31 5.83 13.97
N VAL A 21 -28.50 5.35 15.21
CA VAL A 21 -27.40 4.85 16.05
C VAL A 21 -26.73 3.63 15.42
N GLY A 22 -27.52 2.71 14.85
CA GLY A 22 -27.01 1.54 14.14
C GLY A 22 -26.15 1.90 12.93
N VAL A 23 -26.58 2.86 12.11
CA VAL A 23 -25.82 3.34 10.94
C VAL A 23 -24.52 4.02 11.35
N LEU A 24 -24.52 4.81 12.42
CA LEU A 24 -23.30 5.42 12.97
C LEU A 24 -22.29 4.36 13.45
N GLY A 25 -22.76 3.26 14.05
CA GLY A 25 -21.93 2.12 14.41
C GLY A 25 -21.29 1.44 13.19
N LEU A 26 -22.06 1.26 12.11
CA LEU A 26 -21.57 0.65 10.86
C LEU A 26 -20.52 1.53 10.15
N LEU A 27 -20.68 2.85 10.18
CA LEU A 27 -19.70 3.78 9.58
C LEU A 27 -18.32 3.67 10.23
N ARG A 28 -18.26 3.48 11.56
CA ARG A 28 -16.99 3.25 12.27
C ARG A 28 -16.29 1.97 11.79
N LEU A 29 -17.03 0.88 11.64
CA LEU A 29 -16.47 -0.41 11.17
C LEU A 29 -15.98 -0.33 9.71
N GLN A 30 -16.67 0.42 8.85
CA GLN A 30 -16.22 0.64 7.46
C GLN A 30 -14.88 1.38 7.40
N THR A 31 -14.61 2.31 8.33
CA THR A 31 -13.33 3.05 8.33
C THR A 31 -12.12 2.15 8.61
N GLU A 32 -12.25 1.16 9.49
CA GLU A 32 -11.16 0.22 9.80
C GLU A 32 -10.85 -0.72 8.62
N LEU A 33 -11.90 -1.19 7.93
CA LEU A 33 -11.74 -2.06 6.76
C LEU A 33 -11.18 -1.32 5.54
N LEU A 34 -11.46 -0.02 5.39
CA LEU A 34 -10.86 0.79 4.33
C LEU A 34 -9.37 1.06 4.63
N HIS A 35 -9.05 1.32 5.90
CA HIS A 35 -7.67 1.57 6.30
C HIS A 35 -6.75 0.37 6.04
N SER A 36 -7.20 -0.84 6.37
CA SER A 36 -6.43 -2.07 6.12
C SER A 36 -6.18 -2.32 4.64
N GLN A 37 -7.16 -2.00 3.78
CA GLN A 37 -7.01 -2.14 2.33
C GLN A 37 -6.03 -1.13 1.74
N ILE A 38 -6.05 0.13 2.21
CA ILE A 38 -5.10 1.16 1.76
C ILE A 38 -3.68 0.78 2.15
N ALA A 39 -3.47 0.36 3.40
CA ALA A 39 -2.16 -0.09 3.87
C ALA A 39 -1.66 -1.29 3.05
N ALA A 40 -2.49 -2.33 2.88
CA ALA A 40 -2.12 -3.50 2.08
C ALA A 40 -1.80 -3.13 0.62
N SER A 41 -2.57 -2.22 0.02
CA SER A 41 -2.31 -1.71 -1.33
C SER A 41 -0.97 -0.98 -1.43
N ASP A 42 -0.61 -0.18 -0.42
CA ASP A 42 0.68 0.52 -0.38
C ASP A 42 1.85 -0.47 -0.27
N TYR A 43 1.74 -1.48 0.60
CA TYR A 43 2.74 -2.54 0.72
C TYR A 43 2.91 -3.35 -0.57
N ASN A 44 1.81 -3.71 -1.23
CA ASN A 44 1.84 -4.41 -2.53
C ASN A 44 2.52 -3.55 -3.60
N THR A 45 2.19 -2.26 -3.65
CA THR A 45 2.82 -1.32 -4.57
C THR A 45 4.32 -1.23 -4.29
N ALA A 46 4.72 -0.92 -3.06
CA ALA A 46 6.13 -0.83 -2.66
C ALA A 46 6.92 -2.10 -2.99
N THR A 47 6.33 -3.28 -2.75
CA THR A 47 6.94 -4.58 -3.07
C THR A 47 7.17 -4.74 -4.57
N ASN A 48 6.13 -4.48 -5.39
CA ASN A 48 6.23 -4.57 -6.84
C ASN A 48 7.28 -3.60 -7.40
N LEU A 49 7.37 -2.39 -6.84
CA LEU A 49 8.37 -1.39 -7.24
C LEU A 49 9.79 -1.83 -6.89
N ALA A 50 9.99 -2.31 -5.67
CA ALA A 50 11.28 -2.82 -5.23
C ALA A 50 11.73 -4.02 -6.07
N GLN A 51 10.81 -4.93 -6.41
CA GLN A 51 11.07 -6.07 -7.29
C GLN A 51 11.42 -5.62 -8.71
N ALA A 52 10.68 -4.67 -9.29
CA ALA A 52 10.97 -4.13 -10.62
C ALA A 52 12.38 -3.51 -10.67
N VAL A 53 12.77 -2.80 -9.62
CA VAL A 53 14.12 -2.25 -9.46
C VAL A 53 15.20 -3.34 -9.40
N LEU A 54 14.96 -4.41 -8.64
CA LEU A 54 15.89 -5.54 -8.54
C LEU A 54 16.06 -6.23 -9.90
N GLU A 55 14.95 -6.45 -10.62
CA GLU A 55 14.93 -7.05 -11.95
C GLU A 55 15.61 -6.16 -13.00
N GLN A 56 15.42 -4.84 -12.92
CA GLN A 56 16.06 -3.90 -13.84
C GLN A 56 17.58 -3.90 -13.67
N ARG A 57 18.07 -4.01 -12.43
CA ARG A 57 19.51 -4.19 -12.20
C ARG A 57 19.99 -5.54 -12.70
N HIS A 58 19.21 -6.59 -12.47
CA HIS A 58 19.56 -7.92 -12.89
C HIS A 58 19.67 -8.05 -14.43
N SER A 59 18.78 -7.40 -15.16
CA SER A 59 18.80 -7.31 -16.63
C SER A 59 19.88 -6.37 -17.19
N GLY A 60 20.68 -5.72 -16.33
CA GLY A 60 21.75 -4.80 -16.72
C GLY A 60 21.23 -3.46 -17.26
N ALA A 61 19.95 -3.14 -17.09
CA ALA A 61 19.38 -1.86 -17.47
C ALA A 61 19.80 -0.76 -16.48
N LEU A 62 19.87 0.48 -16.97
CA LEU A 62 20.21 1.63 -16.15
C LEU A 62 19.18 1.77 -15.04
N HIS A 63 19.60 1.54 -13.79
CA HIS A 63 18.73 1.62 -12.63
C HIS A 63 18.67 3.06 -12.13
N ASP A 64 17.46 3.64 -12.12
CA ASP A 64 17.23 4.95 -11.54
C ASP A 64 16.07 4.92 -10.54
N CYS A 65 16.42 4.85 -9.24
CA CYS A 65 15.48 4.99 -8.13
C CYS A 65 14.80 6.38 -8.08
N ALA A 66 15.34 7.40 -8.75
CA ALA A 66 14.89 8.79 -8.66
C ALA A 66 13.96 9.21 -9.82
N SER A 67 14.16 8.69 -11.03
CA SER A 67 13.32 9.03 -12.20
C SER A 67 12.20 8.05 -12.52
N SER A 68 12.16 6.90 -11.83
CA SER A 68 11.02 5.99 -11.94
C SER A 68 9.81 6.61 -11.24
N ALA A 69 9.07 7.43 -11.98
CA ALA A 69 7.87 8.13 -11.58
C ALA A 69 6.76 7.15 -11.21
N TYR A 70 6.83 6.53 -10.03
CA TYR A 70 5.79 5.61 -9.62
C TYR A 70 4.57 6.32 -9.04
N THR A 71 4.70 7.58 -8.59
CA THR A 71 3.64 8.59 -8.65
C THR A 71 4.31 9.98 -8.63
N ALA A 72 4.45 10.68 -9.74
CA ALA A 72 4.78 12.11 -9.66
C ALA A 72 3.50 12.86 -9.28
N MET A 73 3.35 13.24 -8.00
CA MET A 73 2.34 14.23 -7.64
C MET A 73 2.94 15.59 -7.96
N SER A 74 2.43 16.24 -9.00
CA SER A 74 2.76 17.64 -9.27
C SER A 74 2.39 18.45 -8.04
N ALA A 75 3.38 19.13 -7.45
CA ALA A 75 3.09 20.07 -6.38
C ALA A 75 2.18 21.17 -6.96
N ALA A 76 0.94 21.27 -6.47
CA ALA A 76 0.07 22.39 -6.79
C ALA A 76 0.79 23.68 -6.34
N GLY A 77 1.30 24.45 -7.30
CA GLY A 77 2.06 25.69 -7.02
C GLY A 77 3.53 25.71 -7.48
N GLY A 78 3.98 24.79 -8.34
CA GLY A 78 5.33 24.89 -8.93
C GLY A 78 6.48 24.50 -7.99
N GLY A 79 6.16 23.82 -6.89
CA GLY A 79 7.16 23.18 -6.03
C GLY A 79 7.80 21.93 -6.67
N PRO A 80 8.88 21.39 -6.08
CA PRO A 80 9.48 20.16 -6.57
C PRO A 80 8.45 19.02 -6.58
N ALA A 81 8.53 18.14 -7.59
CA ALA A 81 7.70 16.95 -7.69
C ALA A 81 7.78 16.16 -6.38
N ARG A 82 6.61 15.87 -5.78
CA ARG A 82 6.53 15.04 -4.58
C ARG A 82 6.18 13.63 -5.03
N PHE A 83 7.02 12.67 -4.65
CA PHE A 83 6.76 11.26 -4.91
C PHE A 83 6.13 10.63 -3.66
N ARG A 84 5.02 9.89 -3.82
CA ARG A 84 4.38 9.14 -2.73
C ARG A 84 5.33 8.07 -2.18
N PHE A 85 6.03 7.39 -3.09
CA PHE A 85 7.05 6.40 -2.80
C PHE A 85 8.43 6.93 -3.17
N ARG A 86 9.40 6.73 -2.28
CA ARG A 86 10.81 7.08 -2.46
C ARG A 86 11.62 5.79 -2.46
N CYS A 87 12.39 5.58 -3.52
CA CYS A 87 13.31 4.46 -3.66
C CYS A 87 14.72 4.89 -3.24
N ARG A 88 15.40 4.04 -2.48
CA ARG A 88 16.84 4.11 -2.22
C ARG A 88 17.41 2.72 -2.42
N SER A 89 18.40 2.59 -3.28
CA SER A 89 19.17 1.35 -3.42
C SER A 89 20.54 1.51 -2.77
N HIS A 90 21.01 0.42 -2.16
CA HIS A 90 22.36 0.31 -1.62
C HIS A 90 22.92 -1.06 -1.99
N GLU A 91 24.13 -1.07 -2.51
CA GLU A 91 24.84 -2.29 -2.89
C GLU A 91 25.90 -2.60 -1.84
N THR A 92 25.84 -3.80 -1.26
CA THR A 92 26.81 -4.27 -0.28
C THR A 92 27.38 -5.59 -0.77
N GLY A 93 28.58 -5.56 -1.33
CA GLY A 93 29.19 -6.73 -1.96
C GLY A 93 28.40 -7.15 -3.21
N ASP A 94 27.98 -8.41 -3.27
CA ASP A 94 27.15 -8.96 -4.37
C ASP A 94 25.65 -8.92 -4.05
N ILE A 95 25.22 -8.20 -3.00
CA ILE A 95 23.81 -8.06 -2.63
C ILE A 95 23.39 -6.62 -2.88
N MET A 96 22.34 -6.44 -3.68
CA MET A 96 21.61 -5.19 -3.72
C MET A 96 20.46 -5.22 -2.71
N THR A 97 20.36 -4.16 -1.91
CA THR A 97 19.21 -3.86 -1.08
C THR A 97 18.46 -2.64 -1.61
N VAL A 98 17.14 -2.74 -1.68
CA VAL A 98 16.24 -1.70 -2.17
C VAL A 98 15.26 -1.36 -1.07
N GLU A 99 15.38 -0.13 -0.59
CA GLU A 99 14.53 0.46 0.42
C GLU A 99 13.49 1.36 -0.25
N MET A 100 12.21 1.01 -0.06
CA MET A 100 11.06 1.80 -0.46
C MET A 100 10.49 2.50 0.77
N SER A 101 10.36 3.81 0.73
CA SER A 101 9.78 4.61 1.82
C SER A 101 8.58 5.41 1.33
N TRP A 102 7.50 5.47 2.10
CA TRP A 102 6.31 6.25 1.78
C TRP A 102 5.66 6.81 3.04
N THR A 103 4.80 7.79 2.85
CA THR A 103 3.93 8.31 3.92
C THR A 103 2.51 7.86 3.62
N ASP A 104 1.87 7.21 4.58
CA ASP A 104 0.49 6.74 4.42
C ASP A 104 -0.52 7.90 4.52
N SER A 105 -1.82 7.57 4.43
CA SER A 105 -2.90 8.56 4.53
C SER A 105 -3.08 9.17 5.93
N GLN A 106 -2.50 8.58 6.97
CA GLN A 106 -2.50 9.13 8.34
C GLN A 106 -1.30 10.06 8.59
N GLY A 107 -0.30 10.01 7.71
CA GLY A 107 0.93 10.78 7.85
C GLY A 107 2.09 9.96 8.43
N ASP A 108 1.91 8.66 8.65
CA ASP A 108 2.94 7.80 9.19
C ASP A 108 3.95 7.40 8.10
N ALA A 109 5.24 7.52 8.43
CA ALA A 109 6.32 7.13 7.56
C ALA A 109 6.57 5.62 7.66
N ASN A 110 6.41 4.93 6.53
CA ASN A 110 6.60 3.49 6.40
C ASN A 110 7.78 3.18 5.48
N THR A 111 8.49 2.10 5.77
CA THR A 111 9.60 1.61 4.94
C THR A 111 9.52 0.11 4.71
N LEU A 112 9.94 -0.32 3.52
CA LEU A 112 10.04 -1.71 3.11
C LEU A 112 11.39 -1.93 2.44
N SER A 113 12.10 -2.98 2.86
CA SER A 113 13.42 -3.31 2.32
C SER A 113 13.39 -4.70 1.69
N LEU A 114 13.85 -4.80 0.45
CA LEU A 114 14.08 -6.07 -0.24
C LEU A 114 15.55 -6.20 -0.62
N SER A 115 16.12 -7.38 -0.42
CA SER A 115 17.50 -7.69 -0.82
C SER A 115 17.54 -8.84 -1.82
N ALA A 116 18.38 -8.73 -2.84
CA ALA A 116 18.65 -9.80 -3.79
C ALA A 116 20.13 -9.81 -4.22
N PRO A 117 20.68 -10.97 -4.61
CA PRO A 117 22.01 -11.04 -5.21
C PRO A 117 22.03 -10.32 -6.58
N ILE A 118 23.13 -9.66 -6.89
CA ILE A 118 23.34 -8.91 -8.13
C ILE A 118 23.70 -9.89 -9.27
N ALA A 119 24.55 -10.88 -8.98
CA ALA A 119 24.86 -11.97 -9.89
C ALA A 119 23.96 -13.21 -9.64
N LEU A 120 23.39 -13.75 -10.73
CA LEU A 120 22.97 -15.16 -10.72
C LEU A 120 24.24 -16.02 -10.68
N THR A 121 24.64 -16.45 -9.49
CA THR A 121 25.59 -17.56 -9.39
C THR A 121 24.85 -18.79 -9.90
N ALA A 122 25.15 -19.23 -11.12
CA ALA A 122 24.57 -20.47 -11.67
C ALA A 122 24.80 -21.61 -10.66
N PRO A 123 23.79 -22.45 -10.37
CA PRO A 123 23.99 -23.58 -9.48
C PRO A 123 25.13 -24.44 -10.05
N ALA A 124 26.14 -24.68 -9.23
CA ALA A 124 27.31 -25.46 -9.61
C ALA A 124 26.86 -26.76 -10.28
N SER A 125 27.30 -26.99 -11.52
CA SER A 125 26.98 -28.20 -12.26
C SER A 125 27.42 -29.43 -11.45
N PRO A 126 26.60 -30.50 -11.37
CA PRO A 126 26.97 -31.70 -10.64
C PRO A 126 28.26 -32.31 -11.23
N PRO A 127 29.14 -32.90 -10.39
CA PRO A 127 30.41 -33.44 -10.84
C PRO A 127 30.20 -34.57 -11.86
N PRO A 128 31.08 -34.69 -12.88
CA PRO A 128 31.02 -35.80 -13.82
C PRO A 128 31.26 -37.12 -13.08
N LYS A 129 30.43 -38.12 -13.40
CA LYS A 129 30.50 -39.47 -12.85
C LYS A 129 31.65 -40.27 -13.45
#